data_AF-A0A349B6Q8-F1
#
_entry.id   AF-A0A349B6Q8-F1
#
_cell.length_a   1.000
_cell.length_b   1.000
_cell.length_c   1.000
_cell.angle_alpha   90.00
_cell.angle_beta   90.00
_cell.angle_gamma   90.00
#
_symmetry.space_group_name_H-M   'P 1'
#
loop_
_entity.id
_entity.type
_entity.pdbx_description
1 polymer ?
#
loop_
_entity_poly.entity_id
_entity_poly.type
_entity_poly.pdbx_seq_one_letter_code
_entity_poly.pdbx_strand_id
1 'polypeptide(L)'
;MRFRLGGCAVALVLVLSACGVDSASDRAAHDLAGSADLPPAELVSARDTLPPAPPSATALTVLLTHAGDAADPGLDAAAAALAQRPDIRVAVVAAGTPSDGAVTMSGFPVAVLDTSDGDLVAAAVVATGIAPDLVVVGIDRTSELGGAEPIAAAAAAAGVPALVVRVEGGAQADHAAAAMQLLEVLDLELDALLDEPAAVHRLTVPSCRSGSLRGRLVVRAASESAPLPASECTSADRSVPVDEPAAVGAGYAALSRLP
;
A
#
# COMPACT_ATOMS: atom_id res chain seq x y z
N MET A 1 59.87 10.54 -5.80
CA MET A 1 59.61 11.72 -4.95
C MET A 1 58.44 11.38 -4.03
N ARG A 2 58.62 11.54 -2.72
CA ARG A 2 57.71 11.14 -1.64
C ARG A 2 56.81 12.32 -1.25
N PHE A 3 55.49 12.14 -1.18
CA PHE A 3 54.59 13.13 -0.53
C PHE A 3 53.64 12.46 0.47
N ARG A 4 54.06 12.66 1.73
CA ARG A 4 53.43 12.68 3.06
C ARG A 4 51.95 12.31 3.26
N LEU A 5 51.77 11.41 4.24
CA LEU A 5 50.61 11.26 5.13
C LEU A 5 50.24 12.57 5.85
N GLY A 6 48.94 12.79 6.03
CA GLY A 6 48.36 13.73 7.00
C GLY A 6 47.02 13.18 7.48
N GLY A 7 46.92 12.86 8.78
CA GLY A 7 45.77 12.17 9.37
C GLY A 7 44.67 13.09 9.88
N CYS A 8 43.55 12.47 10.26
CA CYS A 8 42.60 12.97 11.25
C CYS A 8 41.99 11.76 11.95
N ALA A 9 42.45 11.48 13.17
CA ALA A 9 41.82 10.54 14.09
C ALA A 9 40.72 11.30 14.83
N VAL A 10 39.47 10.85 14.71
CA VAL A 10 38.34 11.35 15.49
C VAL A 10 38.16 10.45 16.70
N ALA A 11 38.36 11.02 17.88
CA ALA A 11 38.13 10.38 19.17
C ALA A 11 36.64 10.48 19.53
N LEU A 12 36.00 9.34 19.81
CA LEU A 12 34.65 9.30 20.37
C LEU A 12 34.75 8.95 21.86
N VAL A 13 34.35 9.90 22.70
CA VAL A 13 34.24 9.75 24.16
C VAL A 13 32.87 9.16 24.48
N LEU A 14 32.86 7.99 25.12
CA LEU A 14 31.66 7.34 25.68
C LEU A 14 31.69 7.51 27.20
N VAL A 15 30.81 8.35 27.72
CA VAL A 15 30.45 8.36 29.14
C VAL A 15 28.96 8.68 29.24
N LEU A 16 28.18 7.72 29.75
CA LEU A 16 26.98 7.99 30.55
C LEU A 16 26.67 6.75 31.40
N SER A 17 27.01 6.89 32.66
CA SER A 17 26.70 6.05 33.81
C SER A 17 25.51 6.63 34.58
N ALA A 18 24.58 5.79 35.04
CA ALA A 18 23.89 5.84 36.35
C ALA A 18 22.70 4.86 36.39
N CYS A 19 22.76 3.83 37.25
CA CYS A 19 21.97 3.67 38.50
C CYS A 19 20.49 3.28 38.23
N GLY A 20 19.95 2.10 38.56
CA GLY A 20 20.24 1.19 39.67
C GLY A 20 19.32 1.53 40.85
N VAL A 21 18.30 0.69 41.11
CA VAL A 21 17.74 0.43 42.45
C VAL A 21 16.97 -0.89 42.46
N ASP A 22 17.50 -1.81 43.27
CA ASP A 22 16.86 -3.01 43.79
C ASP A 22 15.64 -2.67 44.67
N SER A 23 14.66 -3.58 44.69
CA SER A 23 13.72 -3.69 45.82
C SER A 23 13.33 -5.15 46.01
N ALA A 24 14.09 -5.82 46.88
CA ALA A 24 13.66 -7.02 47.57
C ALA A 24 12.73 -6.64 48.73
N SER A 25 11.67 -7.41 48.93
CA SER A 25 10.92 -7.42 50.19
C SER A 25 10.41 -8.83 50.44
N ASP A 26 11.11 -9.52 51.34
CA ASP A 26 10.61 -10.62 52.14
C ASP A 26 9.36 -10.18 52.91
N ARG A 27 8.30 -10.98 52.84
CA ARG A 27 7.36 -11.14 53.96
C ARG A 27 7.01 -12.60 54.14
N ALA A 28 7.36 -13.08 55.33
CA ALA A 28 7.13 -14.41 55.83
C ALA A 28 5.63 -14.73 55.99
N ALA A 29 5.38 -16.03 55.99
CA ALA A 29 4.11 -16.72 56.14
C ALA A 29 3.38 -16.42 57.45
N HIS A 30 2.04 -16.49 57.39
CA HIS A 30 1.25 -17.23 58.37
C HIS A 30 -0.06 -17.74 57.74
N ASP A 31 -0.33 -19.01 58.05
CA ASP A 31 -1.48 -19.84 57.68
C ASP A 31 -2.85 -19.20 57.91
N LEU A 32 -3.85 -19.58 57.11
CA LEU A 32 -4.93 -20.49 57.53
C LEU A 32 -5.95 -20.74 56.40
N ALA A 33 -6.07 -22.02 56.04
CA ALA A 33 -7.26 -22.78 55.64
C ALA A 33 -8.47 -22.06 55.00
N GLY A 34 -8.78 -22.44 53.76
CA GLY A 34 -10.06 -22.14 53.13
C GLY A 34 -10.13 -22.61 51.67
N SER A 35 -9.89 -23.91 51.42
CA SER A 35 -10.12 -24.51 50.10
C SER A 35 -11.61 -24.52 49.78
N ALA A 36 -12.04 -23.58 48.93
CA ALA A 36 -13.28 -23.69 48.18
C ALA A 36 -12.92 -23.88 46.71
N ASP A 37 -13.07 -25.13 46.27
CA ASP A 37 -13.07 -25.56 44.87
C ASP A 37 -14.09 -24.72 44.08
N LEU A 38 -13.61 -23.98 43.08
CA LEU A 38 -14.44 -23.42 42.02
C LEU A 38 -13.87 -23.90 40.68
N PRO A 39 -14.70 -24.44 39.77
CA PRO A 39 -14.23 -24.95 38.49
C PRO A 39 -13.67 -23.81 37.62
N PRO A 40 -12.67 -24.09 36.75
CA PRO A 40 -12.10 -23.10 35.84
C PRO A 40 -13.11 -22.79 34.73
N ALA A 41 -14.01 -21.84 34.99
CA ALA A 41 -14.83 -21.20 33.97
C ALA A 41 -14.07 -19.98 33.45
N GLU A 42 -13.60 -20.10 32.20
CA GLU A 42 -13.46 -19.03 31.21
C GLU A 42 -13.07 -17.64 31.73
N LEU A 43 -11.76 -17.42 31.88
CA LEU A 43 -11.17 -16.10 31.70
C LEU A 43 -11.06 -15.79 30.19
N VAL A 44 -12.21 -15.74 29.51
CA VAL A 44 -12.36 -15.01 28.26
C VAL A 44 -13.16 -13.77 28.60
N SER A 45 -12.50 -12.65 28.85
CA SER A 45 -13.24 -11.40 28.98
C SER A 45 -12.43 -10.16 28.59
N ALA A 46 -13.02 -9.47 27.60
CA ALA A 46 -13.06 -8.02 27.45
C ALA A 46 -11.88 -7.33 26.73
N ARG A 47 -11.43 -7.88 25.59
CA ARG A 47 -10.65 -7.07 24.62
C ARG A 47 -11.25 -6.98 23.23
N ASP A 48 -12.46 -7.46 23.03
CA ASP A 48 -13.09 -7.43 21.72
C ASP A 48 -14.58 -7.10 21.83
N THR A 49 -15.13 -6.42 20.83
CA THR A 49 -16.49 -5.84 20.72
C THR A 49 -16.70 -4.42 21.26
N LEU A 50 -15.85 -3.46 20.82
CA LEU A 50 -16.42 -2.16 20.50
C LEU A 50 -17.13 -2.30 19.14
N PRO A 51 -18.42 -1.92 19.01
CA PRO A 51 -19.07 -1.85 17.71
C PRO A 51 -18.27 -0.89 16.81
N PRO A 52 -18.10 -1.22 15.50
CA PRO A 52 -17.38 -0.34 14.59
C PRO A 52 -18.03 1.05 14.62
N ALA A 53 -17.19 2.09 14.67
CA ALA A 53 -17.68 3.46 14.63
C ALA A 53 -18.62 3.63 13.44
N PRO A 54 -19.75 4.36 13.59
CA PRO A 54 -20.65 4.58 12.48
C PRO A 54 -19.89 5.23 11.31
N PRO A 55 -20.25 4.93 10.06
CA PRO A 55 -19.67 5.60 8.91
C PRO A 55 -19.69 7.10 9.09
N SER A 56 -18.53 7.74 9.02
CA SER A 56 -18.51 9.16 8.74
C SER A 56 -19.20 9.35 7.39
N ALA A 57 -20.17 10.27 7.30
CA ALA A 57 -20.98 10.48 6.10
C ALA A 57 -20.19 11.02 4.89
N THR A 58 -18.86 11.13 5.02
CA THR A 58 -17.89 11.62 4.02
C THR A 58 -16.72 10.64 3.82
N ALA A 59 -16.88 9.37 4.17
CA ALA A 59 -15.81 8.40 3.92
C ALA A 59 -15.75 8.03 2.43
N LEU A 60 -14.57 8.20 1.82
CA LEU A 60 -14.30 7.80 0.44
C LEU A 60 -14.44 6.28 0.32
N THR A 61 -15.22 5.81 -0.65
CA THR A 61 -15.40 4.39 -0.90
C THR A 61 -14.49 3.93 -2.03
N VAL A 62 -13.49 3.13 -1.70
CA VAL A 62 -12.51 2.60 -2.66
C VAL A 62 -12.81 1.13 -2.94
N LEU A 63 -13.00 0.80 -4.21
CA LEU A 63 -12.91 -0.57 -4.68
C LEU A 63 -11.45 -0.85 -5.04
N LEU A 64 -10.78 -1.66 -4.24
CA LEU A 64 -9.42 -2.14 -4.51
C LEU A 64 -9.48 -3.47 -5.24
N THR A 65 -8.77 -3.56 -6.35
CA THR A 65 -8.67 -4.79 -7.14
C THR A 65 -7.28 -4.97 -7.74
N HIS A 66 -7.02 -6.14 -8.31
CA HIS A 66 -5.71 -6.57 -8.80
C HIS A 66 -5.87 -7.54 -9.95
N ALA A 67 -4.95 -7.50 -10.92
CA ALA A 67 -4.94 -8.41 -12.07
C ALA A 67 -4.42 -9.81 -11.73
N GLY A 68 -3.77 -9.97 -10.56
CA GLY A 68 -3.27 -11.23 -10.05
C GLY A 68 -4.20 -11.90 -9.03
N ASP A 69 -3.64 -12.83 -8.25
CA ASP A 69 -4.38 -13.56 -7.23
C ASP A 69 -4.54 -12.77 -5.92
N ALA A 70 -5.45 -13.25 -5.05
CA ALA A 70 -5.73 -12.62 -3.75
C ALA A 70 -4.55 -12.65 -2.76
N ALA A 71 -3.55 -13.49 -2.98
CA ALA A 71 -2.35 -13.60 -2.16
C ALA A 71 -1.19 -12.74 -2.68
N ASP A 72 -1.41 -11.95 -3.74
CA ASP A 72 -0.40 -11.09 -4.30
C ASP A 72 0.07 -10.04 -3.29
N PRO A 73 1.40 -9.87 -3.10
CA PRO A 73 1.94 -8.93 -2.13
C PRO A 73 1.58 -7.47 -2.45
N GLY A 74 1.31 -7.13 -3.71
CA GLY A 74 0.95 -5.80 -4.15
C GLY A 74 -0.48 -5.44 -3.74
N LEU A 75 -1.40 -6.40 -3.86
CA LEU A 75 -2.76 -6.27 -3.33
C LEU A 75 -2.74 -6.12 -1.81
N ASP A 76 -1.93 -6.93 -1.11
CA ASP A 76 -1.78 -6.84 0.35
C ASP A 76 -1.23 -5.47 0.78
N ALA A 77 -0.20 -4.97 0.11
CA ALA A 77 0.40 -3.68 0.42
C ALA A 77 -0.60 -2.52 0.22
N ALA A 78 -1.38 -2.54 -0.86
CA ALA A 78 -2.43 -1.55 -1.10
C ALA A 78 -3.54 -1.63 -0.04
N ALA A 79 -4.04 -2.83 0.26
CA ALA A 79 -5.08 -3.05 1.27
C ALA A 79 -4.61 -2.57 2.65
N ALA A 80 -3.40 -2.94 3.05
CA ALA A 80 -2.80 -2.54 4.31
C ALA A 80 -2.58 -1.02 4.43
N ALA A 81 -2.18 -0.35 3.34
CA ALA A 81 -2.00 1.09 3.33
C ALA A 81 -3.34 1.82 3.42
N LEU A 82 -4.32 1.44 2.61
CA LEU A 82 -5.64 2.08 2.61
C LEU A 82 -6.40 1.82 3.93
N ALA A 83 -6.24 0.65 4.55
CA ALA A 83 -6.88 0.34 5.83
C ALA A 83 -6.36 1.20 7.01
N GLN A 84 -5.21 1.86 6.88
CA GLN A 84 -4.72 2.81 7.89
C GLN A 84 -5.48 4.14 7.88
N ARG A 85 -6.36 4.34 6.90
CA ARG A 85 -7.11 5.59 6.68
C ARG A 85 -8.55 5.47 7.21
N PRO A 86 -8.90 6.12 8.33
CA PRO A 86 -10.25 6.03 8.89
C PRO A 86 -11.31 6.75 8.03
N ASP A 87 -10.86 7.60 7.12
CA ASP A 87 -11.65 8.32 6.12
C ASP A 87 -11.89 7.52 4.83
N ILE A 88 -11.33 6.30 4.70
CA ILE A 88 -11.48 5.44 3.53
C ILE A 88 -12.18 4.13 3.92
N ARG A 89 -13.18 3.74 3.13
CA ARG A 89 -13.81 2.43 3.15
C ARG A 89 -13.29 1.62 1.99
N VAL A 90 -12.60 0.53 2.28
CA VAL A 90 -12.01 -0.33 1.25
C VAL A 90 -12.84 -1.59 1.09
N ALA A 91 -13.22 -1.90 -0.14
CA ALA A 91 -13.67 -3.23 -0.53
C ALA A 91 -12.62 -3.86 -1.43
N VAL A 92 -12.14 -5.05 -1.06
CA VAL A 92 -11.09 -5.74 -1.81
C VAL A 92 -11.71 -6.87 -2.64
N VAL A 93 -11.48 -6.85 -3.94
CA VAL A 93 -12.03 -7.83 -4.88
C VAL A 93 -10.95 -8.28 -5.86
N ALA A 94 -10.88 -9.59 -6.12
CA ALA A 94 -9.97 -10.15 -7.12
C ALA A 94 -10.73 -11.07 -8.07
N ALA A 95 -10.27 -11.18 -9.31
CA ALA A 95 -10.74 -12.22 -10.23
C ALA A 95 -10.11 -13.57 -9.84
N GLY A 96 -10.85 -14.66 -10.03
CA GLY A 96 -10.32 -16.01 -9.85
C GLY A 96 -11.37 -17.02 -9.44
N THR A 97 -10.92 -18.20 -9.01
CA THR A 97 -11.82 -19.23 -8.49
C THR A 97 -12.39 -18.79 -7.14
N PRO A 98 -13.72 -18.67 -6.99
CA PRO A 98 -14.33 -18.24 -5.75
C PRO A 98 -13.91 -19.13 -4.59
N SER A 99 -13.60 -18.50 -3.46
CA SER A 99 -13.24 -19.18 -2.23
C SER A 99 -13.83 -18.42 -1.04
N ASP A 100 -14.49 -19.16 -0.15
CA ASP A 100 -15.05 -18.57 1.06
C ASP A 100 -13.92 -18.23 2.03
N GLY A 101 -13.95 -17.01 2.59
CA GLY A 101 -12.97 -16.56 3.56
C GLY A 101 -11.59 -16.25 2.97
N ALA A 102 -11.51 -15.95 1.67
CA ALA A 102 -10.27 -15.49 1.05
C ALA A 102 -9.77 -14.21 1.75
N VAL A 103 -8.46 -14.16 2.00
CA VAL A 103 -7.80 -13.02 2.64
C VAL A 103 -6.47 -12.72 1.98
N THR A 104 -6.04 -11.45 2.04
CA THR A 104 -4.67 -11.07 1.69
C THR A 104 -3.66 -11.64 2.69
N MET A 105 -2.37 -11.50 2.43
CA MET A 105 -1.29 -11.98 3.32
C MET A 105 -1.39 -11.43 4.76
N SER A 106 -1.81 -10.18 4.91
CA SER A 106 -2.01 -9.50 6.19
C SER A 106 -3.41 -9.72 6.78
N GLY A 107 -4.27 -10.50 6.11
CA GLY A 107 -5.58 -10.90 6.64
C GLY A 107 -6.76 -10.02 6.23
N PHE A 108 -6.61 -9.16 5.22
CA PHE A 108 -7.73 -8.34 4.74
C PHE A 108 -8.72 -9.20 3.94
N PRO A 109 -10.04 -9.15 4.22
CA PRO A 109 -11.02 -9.93 3.46
C PRO A 109 -11.02 -9.57 1.98
N VAL A 110 -11.01 -10.59 1.12
CA VAL A 110 -11.08 -10.45 -0.34
C VAL A 110 -12.28 -11.22 -0.87
N ALA A 111 -13.13 -10.57 -1.66
CA ALA A 111 -14.12 -11.29 -2.47
C ALA A 111 -13.46 -11.76 -3.76
N VAL A 112 -13.42 -13.08 -3.99
CA VAL A 112 -12.88 -13.65 -5.23
C VAL A 112 -14.04 -13.99 -6.17
N LEU A 113 -14.04 -13.40 -7.36
CA LEU A 113 -15.14 -13.51 -8.32
C LEU A 113 -14.71 -14.29 -9.57
N ASP A 114 -15.57 -15.22 -9.99
CA ASP A 114 -15.40 -15.94 -11.26
C ASP A 114 -15.86 -15.06 -12.42
N THR A 115 -14.99 -14.16 -12.85
CA THR A 115 -15.28 -13.17 -13.90
C THR A 115 -14.01 -12.78 -14.64
N SER A 116 -14.19 -12.14 -15.79
CA SER A 116 -13.08 -11.59 -16.56
C SER A 116 -12.66 -10.23 -16.01
N ASP A 117 -11.39 -9.84 -16.22
CA ASP A 117 -10.86 -8.54 -15.79
C ASP A 117 -11.73 -7.36 -16.26
N GLY A 118 -12.24 -7.41 -17.50
CA GLY A 118 -13.09 -6.35 -18.05
C GLY A 118 -14.48 -6.24 -17.40
N ASP A 119 -14.97 -7.31 -16.78
CA ASP A 119 -16.27 -7.35 -16.10
C ASP A 119 -16.15 -7.24 -14.57
N LEU A 120 -14.92 -7.28 -14.05
CA LEU A 120 -14.62 -7.40 -12.62
C LEU A 120 -15.22 -6.25 -11.80
N VAL A 121 -15.16 -5.03 -12.30
CA VAL A 121 -15.72 -3.85 -11.60
C VAL A 121 -17.23 -3.96 -11.47
N ALA A 122 -17.93 -4.31 -12.54
CA ALA A 122 -19.39 -4.47 -12.52
C ALA A 122 -19.81 -5.63 -11.62
N ALA A 123 -19.10 -6.76 -11.71
CA ALA A 123 -19.33 -7.92 -10.84
C ALA A 123 -19.07 -7.59 -9.36
N ALA A 124 -18.02 -6.82 -9.07
CA ALA A 124 -17.68 -6.36 -7.72
C ALA A 124 -18.78 -5.49 -7.11
N VAL A 125 -19.29 -4.51 -7.87
CA VAL A 125 -20.40 -3.66 -7.44
C VAL A 125 -21.63 -4.49 -7.09
N VAL A 126 -21.97 -5.49 -7.90
CA VAL A 126 -23.10 -6.38 -7.65
C VAL A 126 -22.86 -7.27 -6.43
N ALA A 127 -21.67 -7.87 -6.30
CA ALA A 127 -21.35 -8.81 -5.24
C ALA A 127 -21.26 -8.13 -3.86
N THR A 128 -20.72 -6.92 -3.83
CA THR A 128 -20.51 -6.17 -2.58
C THR A 128 -21.68 -5.23 -2.24
N GLY A 129 -22.50 -4.87 -3.23
CA GLY A 129 -23.53 -3.83 -3.09
C GLY A 129 -22.97 -2.42 -2.91
N ILE A 130 -21.67 -2.24 -3.16
CA ILE A 130 -20.96 -0.97 -2.95
C ILE A 130 -20.96 -0.15 -4.24
N ALA A 131 -21.20 1.15 -4.12
CA ALA A 131 -20.94 2.13 -5.17
C ALA A 131 -19.60 2.82 -4.87
N PRO A 132 -18.50 2.47 -5.56
CA PRO A 132 -17.20 3.08 -5.30
C PRO A 132 -17.15 4.51 -5.86
N ASP A 133 -16.48 5.38 -5.11
CA ASP A 133 -16.10 6.72 -5.55
C ASP A 133 -14.82 6.69 -6.40
N LEU A 134 -13.96 5.69 -6.16
CA LEU A 134 -12.70 5.48 -6.86
C LEU A 134 -12.41 3.97 -6.98
N VAL A 135 -11.94 3.54 -8.14
CA VAL A 135 -11.37 2.20 -8.33
C VAL A 135 -9.85 2.28 -8.31
N VAL A 136 -9.21 1.49 -7.46
CA VAL A 136 -7.75 1.32 -7.44
C VAL A 136 -7.41 -0.07 -7.97
N VAL A 137 -6.55 -0.13 -8.99
CA VAL A 137 -6.08 -1.39 -9.59
C VAL A 137 -4.59 -1.54 -9.33
N GLY A 138 -4.19 -2.59 -8.61
CA GLY A 138 -2.79 -2.90 -8.29
C GLY A 138 -2.57 -3.15 -6.79
N ILE A 139 -1.32 -3.17 -6.30
CA ILE A 139 -0.08 -2.70 -6.94
C ILE A 139 0.54 -3.78 -7.85
N ASP A 140 0.51 -3.56 -9.16
CA ASP A 140 1.06 -4.52 -10.13
C ASP A 140 2.53 -4.28 -10.45
N ARG A 141 3.28 -5.33 -10.78
CA ARG A 141 4.62 -5.16 -11.35
C ARG A 141 4.51 -4.67 -12.79
N THR A 142 5.46 -3.83 -13.21
CA THR A 142 5.52 -3.34 -14.61
C THR A 142 5.73 -4.43 -15.67
N SER A 143 6.03 -5.66 -15.27
CA SER A 143 6.10 -6.82 -16.17
C SER A 143 4.76 -7.56 -16.33
N GLU A 144 3.74 -7.20 -15.54
CA GLU A 144 2.47 -7.94 -15.39
C GLU A 144 1.27 -7.13 -15.90
N LEU A 145 1.54 -6.15 -16.76
CA LEU A 145 0.63 -5.07 -17.16
C LEU A 145 -0.68 -5.49 -17.85
N GLY A 146 -0.79 -6.74 -18.30
CA GLY A 146 -1.85 -7.15 -19.22
C GLY A 146 -3.27 -7.05 -18.67
N GLY A 147 -3.47 -7.10 -17.35
CA GLY A 147 -4.81 -7.12 -16.75
C GLY A 147 -5.27 -5.80 -16.11
N ALA A 148 -4.35 -4.92 -15.69
CA ALA A 148 -4.72 -3.77 -14.85
C ALA A 148 -5.45 -2.65 -15.63
N GLU A 149 -4.96 -2.29 -16.81
CA GLU A 149 -5.54 -1.20 -17.61
C GLU A 149 -6.96 -1.53 -18.13
N PRO A 150 -7.26 -2.76 -18.58
CA PRO A 150 -8.64 -3.16 -18.91
C PRO A 150 -9.63 -3.00 -17.76
N ILE A 151 -9.24 -3.36 -16.53
CA ILE A 151 -10.09 -3.20 -15.33
C ILE A 151 -10.38 -1.72 -15.09
N ALA A 152 -9.34 -0.88 -15.13
CA ALA A 152 -9.47 0.56 -14.93
C ALA A 152 -10.30 1.23 -16.03
N ALA A 153 -10.15 0.80 -17.28
CA ALA A 153 -10.95 1.26 -18.40
C ALA A 153 -12.44 0.89 -18.23
N ALA A 154 -12.74 -0.30 -17.69
CA ALA A 154 -14.11 -0.70 -17.38
C ALA A 154 -14.74 0.18 -16.28
N ALA A 155 -13.98 0.53 -15.24
CA ALA A 155 -14.43 1.49 -14.21
C ALA A 155 -14.72 2.88 -14.81
N ALA A 156 -13.79 3.41 -15.60
CA ALA A 156 -13.95 4.70 -16.27
C ALA A 156 -15.16 4.71 -17.22
N ALA A 157 -15.40 3.61 -17.94
CA ALA A 157 -16.58 3.45 -18.80
C ALA A 157 -17.90 3.43 -17.99
N ALA A 158 -17.85 2.98 -16.73
CA ALA A 158 -18.97 3.05 -15.79
C ALA A 158 -19.12 4.42 -15.10
N GLY A 159 -18.27 5.40 -15.42
CA GLY A 159 -18.29 6.73 -14.82
C GLY A 159 -17.70 6.78 -13.42
N VAL A 160 -16.84 5.82 -13.06
CA VAL A 160 -16.06 5.84 -11.82
C VAL A 160 -14.59 6.08 -12.18
N PRO A 161 -13.94 7.10 -11.60
CA PRO A 161 -12.53 7.34 -11.87
C PRO A 161 -11.69 6.14 -11.41
N ALA A 162 -10.59 5.89 -12.13
CA ALA A 162 -9.73 4.75 -11.84
C ALA A 162 -8.25 5.15 -11.72
N LEU A 163 -7.56 4.56 -10.76
CA LEU A 163 -6.13 4.71 -10.55
C LEU A 163 -5.44 3.34 -10.64
N VAL A 164 -4.66 3.16 -11.69
CA VAL A 164 -3.73 2.03 -11.83
C VAL A 164 -2.45 2.35 -11.06
N VAL A 165 -2.07 1.50 -10.12
CA VAL A 165 -0.80 1.63 -9.39
C VAL A 165 0.12 0.50 -9.81
N ARG A 166 1.32 0.87 -10.25
CA ARG A 166 2.34 -0.09 -10.63
C ARG A 166 3.70 0.25 -10.06
N VAL A 167 4.50 -0.78 -9.90
CA VAL A 167 5.86 -0.70 -9.38
C VAL A 167 6.83 -1.34 -10.36
N GLU A 168 8.00 -0.73 -10.53
CA GLU A 168 9.06 -1.27 -11.35
C GLU A 168 9.37 -2.72 -10.95
N GLY A 169 9.24 -3.62 -11.92
CA GLY A 169 9.34 -5.05 -11.72
C GLY A 169 10.75 -5.57 -11.39
N GLY A 170 10.84 -6.90 -11.28
CA GLY A 170 12.05 -7.62 -10.90
C GLY A 170 11.90 -8.39 -9.59
N ALA A 171 12.98 -9.04 -9.13
CA ALA A 171 12.95 -9.90 -7.94
C ALA A 171 12.72 -9.16 -6.61
N GLN A 172 12.75 -7.82 -6.60
CA GLN A 172 12.64 -6.98 -5.42
C GLN A 172 11.80 -5.74 -5.75
N ALA A 173 10.55 -5.96 -6.16
CA ALA A 173 9.62 -4.85 -6.35
C ALA A 173 9.27 -4.22 -4.99
N ASP A 174 9.33 -2.90 -4.89
CA ASP A 174 9.10 -2.18 -3.63
C ASP A 174 7.61 -1.79 -3.46
N HIS A 175 6.79 -2.77 -3.13
CA HIS A 175 5.35 -2.57 -2.96
C HIS A 175 5.00 -1.63 -1.80
N ALA A 176 5.85 -1.58 -0.77
CA ALA A 176 5.66 -0.67 0.36
C ALA A 176 5.85 0.79 -0.09
N ALA A 177 6.90 1.10 -0.85
CA ALA A 177 7.09 2.43 -1.41
C ALA A 177 5.95 2.81 -2.35
N ALA A 178 5.48 1.89 -3.18
CA ALA A 178 4.34 2.14 -4.06
C ALA A 178 3.03 2.39 -3.30
N ALA A 179 2.78 1.67 -2.21
CA ALA A 179 1.60 1.86 -1.36
C ALA A 179 1.64 3.22 -0.64
N MET A 180 2.83 3.67 -0.20
CA MET A 180 3.01 5.02 0.35
C MET A 180 2.73 6.11 -0.71
N GLN A 181 3.16 5.89 -1.95
CA GLN A 181 2.87 6.82 -3.04
C GLN A 181 1.39 6.83 -3.43
N LEU A 182 0.69 5.70 -3.35
CA LEU A 182 -0.77 5.64 -3.49
C LEU A 182 -1.43 6.56 -2.45
N LEU A 183 -1.08 6.45 -1.17
CA LEU A 183 -1.63 7.32 -0.12
C LEU A 183 -1.32 8.81 -0.39
N GLU A 184 -0.09 9.12 -0.82
CA GLU A 184 0.30 10.49 -1.14
C GLU A 184 -0.48 11.05 -2.35
N VAL A 185 -0.87 10.21 -3.31
CA VAL A 185 -1.75 10.62 -4.43
C VAL A 185 -3.16 10.89 -3.91
N LEU A 186 -3.71 10.04 -3.04
CA LEU A 186 -5.02 10.27 -2.45
C LEU A 186 -5.06 11.51 -1.55
N ASP A 187 -3.95 11.90 -0.93
CA ASP A 187 -3.91 13.12 -0.11
C ASP A 187 -3.84 14.42 -0.91
N LEU A 188 -3.24 14.37 -2.10
CA LEU A 188 -2.89 15.59 -2.85
C LEU A 188 -3.69 15.76 -4.14
N GLU A 189 -4.17 14.67 -4.74
CA GLU A 189 -4.77 14.65 -6.07
C GLU A 189 -6.19 14.07 -6.07
N LEU A 190 -6.73 13.63 -4.93
CA LEU A 190 -8.04 12.97 -4.88
C LEU A 190 -9.15 13.81 -5.53
N ASP A 191 -9.23 15.11 -5.22
CA ASP A 191 -10.22 15.99 -5.83
C ASP A 191 -10.09 16.02 -7.36
N ALA A 192 -8.86 16.11 -7.88
CA ALA A 192 -8.59 16.09 -9.32
C ALA A 192 -8.95 14.74 -9.97
N LEU A 193 -8.72 13.62 -9.26
CA LEU A 193 -9.15 12.29 -9.72
C LEU A 193 -10.68 12.20 -9.79
N LEU A 194 -11.39 12.71 -8.78
CA LEU A 194 -12.85 12.65 -8.68
C LEU A 194 -13.56 13.59 -9.67
N ASP A 195 -12.93 14.71 -10.02
CA ASP A 195 -13.46 15.65 -11.03
C ASP A 195 -13.42 15.10 -12.47
N GLU A 196 -12.72 13.97 -12.68
CA GLU A 196 -12.60 13.30 -13.97
C GLU A 196 -13.14 11.85 -13.93
N PRO A 197 -14.46 11.64 -13.77
CA PRO A 197 -15.06 10.32 -13.50
C PRO A 197 -14.90 9.29 -14.63
N ALA A 198 -14.49 9.70 -15.82
CA ALA A 198 -14.24 8.83 -16.96
C ALA A 198 -12.74 8.74 -17.31
N ALA A 199 -11.84 9.20 -16.43
CA ALA A 199 -10.41 9.16 -16.65
C ALA A 199 -9.75 8.00 -15.92
N VAL A 200 -8.76 7.39 -16.59
CA VAL A 200 -7.83 6.45 -15.99
C VAL A 200 -6.53 7.19 -15.72
N HIS A 201 -6.07 7.12 -14.48
CA HIS A 201 -4.78 7.61 -14.05
C HIS A 201 -3.85 6.43 -13.79
N ARG A 202 -2.56 6.62 -14.03
CA ARG A 202 -1.51 5.63 -13.79
C ARG A 202 -0.42 6.21 -12.93
N LEU A 203 -0.16 5.58 -11.80
CA LEU A 203 0.96 5.83 -10.90
C LEU A 203 2.03 4.76 -11.12
N THR A 204 3.19 5.13 -11.66
CA THR A 204 4.34 4.24 -11.83
C THR A 204 5.43 4.59 -10.83
N VAL A 205 5.78 3.63 -9.96
CA VAL A 205 6.73 3.84 -8.87
C VAL A 205 8.02 3.05 -9.13
N PRO A 206 9.21 3.68 -9.11
CA PRO A 206 10.48 2.97 -9.24
C PRO A 206 10.79 2.12 -8.00
N SER A 207 11.53 1.04 -8.21
CA SER A 207 12.04 0.18 -7.13
C SER A 207 13.46 0.63 -6.76
N CYS A 208 13.55 1.62 -5.88
CA CYS A 208 14.82 2.24 -5.49
C CYS A 208 15.68 1.35 -4.58
N ARG A 209 16.45 0.41 -5.16
CA ARG A 209 17.37 -0.47 -4.40
C ARG A 209 18.51 0.27 -3.72
N SER A 210 18.90 1.41 -4.29
CA SER A 210 19.92 2.30 -3.73
C SER A 210 19.47 3.75 -3.92
N GLY A 211 19.79 4.61 -2.96
CA GLY A 211 19.28 5.98 -2.92
C GLY A 211 17.88 6.04 -2.34
N SER A 212 17.08 7.01 -2.78
CA SER A 212 15.73 7.23 -2.27
C SER A 212 14.84 7.78 -3.36
N LEU A 213 13.55 7.44 -3.28
CA LEU A 213 12.54 8.05 -4.13
C LEU A 213 12.62 9.58 -4.00
N ARG A 214 12.64 10.29 -5.12
CA ARG A 214 12.84 11.75 -5.16
C ARG A 214 11.54 12.54 -5.00
N GLY A 215 10.43 11.84 -4.82
CA GLY A 215 9.07 12.36 -4.77
C GLY A 215 8.26 11.93 -6.00
N ARG A 216 7.11 12.58 -6.17
CA ARG A 216 6.17 12.36 -7.27
C ARG A 216 6.19 13.50 -8.29
N LEU A 217 5.99 13.18 -9.56
CA LEU A 217 5.78 14.14 -10.64
C LEU A 217 4.53 13.78 -11.44
N VAL A 218 3.72 14.79 -11.78
CA VAL A 218 2.67 14.66 -12.80
C VAL A 218 3.32 14.87 -14.17
N VAL A 219 3.26 13.85 -15.03
CA VAL A 219 3.96 13.81 -16.32
C VAL A 219 3.07 13.24 -17.41
N ARG A 220 3.51 13.40 -18.67
CA ARG A 220 2.81 12.77 -19.79
C ARG A 220 2.97 11.25 -19.72
N ALA A 221 1.86 10.54 -19.90
CA ALA A 221 1.88 9.08 -20.02
C ALA A 221 2.76 8.69 -21.21
N ALA A 222 3.55 7.62 -21.03
CA ALA A 222 4.11 6.91 -22.17
C ALA A 222 3.08 5.98 -22.80
N SER A 223 3.28 5.68 -24.08
CA SER A 223 2.59 4.56 -24.73
C SER A 223 2.85 3.27 -23.95
N GLU A 224 1.84 2.40 -23.80
CA GLU A 224 1.94 1.13 -23.06
C GLU A 224 3.15 0.27 -23.46
N SER A 225 3.55 0.30 -24.73
CA SER A 225 4.66 -0.48 -25.26
C SER A 225 6.06 0.11 -25.00
N ALA A 226 6.14 1.29 -24.39
CA ALA A 226 7.41 1.92 -24.11
C ALA A 226 8.10 1.20 -22.94
N PRO A 227 9.30 0.63 -23.13
CA PRO A 227 10.03 0.04 -22.03
C PRO A 227 10.39 1.12 -21.02
N LEU A 228 10.16 0.84 -19.74
CA LEU A 228 10.69 1.67 -18.67
C LEU A 228 12.20 1.43 -18.54
N PRO A 229 13.02 2.48 -18.45
CA PRO A 229 14.42 2.32 -18.08
C PRO A 229 14.53 1.84 -16.63
N ALA A 230 15.67 1.23 -16.29
CA ALA A 230 16.00 0.96 -14.90
C ALA A 230 16.07 2.28 -14.12
N SER A 231 15.51 2.30 -12.90
CA SER A 231 15.52 3.50 -12.07
C SER A 231 16.90 3.78 -11.43
N GLU A 232 17.32 5.05 -11.49
CA GLU A 232 18.57 5.54 -10.90
C GLU A 232 18.28 6.51 -9.75
N CYS A 233 17.81 5.98 -8.61
CA CYS A 233 17.41 6.78 -7.45
C CYS A 233 18.58 7.40 -6.65
N THR A 234 19.81 7.29 -7.16
CA THR A 234 21.00 7.99 -6.63
C THR A 234 21.40 9.19 -7.49
N SER A 235 20.73 9.40 -8.63
CA SER A 235 21.09 10.44 -9.58
C SER A 235 20.99 11.84 -8.94
N ALA A 236 22.06 12.63 -9.10
CA ALA A 236 22.10 14.03 -8.71
C ALA A 236 21.56 14.97 -9.82
N ASP A 237 21.14 14.41 -10.97
CA ASP A 237 20.60 15.23 -12.06
C ASP A 237 19.32 15.94 -11.61
N ARG A 238 19.29 17.26 -11.83
CA ARG A 238 18.18 18.14 -11.45
C ARG A 238 17.29 18.51 -12.64
N SER A 239 17.54 17.94 -13.81
CA SER A 239 16.59 18.04 -14.93
C SER A 239 15.22 17.53 -14.48
N VAL A 240 14.15 18.24 -14.86
CA VAL A 240 12.78 17.84 -14.52
C VAL A 240 12.24 17.01 -15.68
N PRO A 241 11.99 15.71 -15.47
CA PRO A 241 11.40 14.85 -16.49
C PRO A 241 9.99 15.32 -16.87
N VAL A 242 9.63 15.13 -18.14
CA VAL A 242 8.34 15.57 -18.70
C VAL A 242 7.44 14.41 -19.13
N ASP A 243 7.96 13.19 -19.09
CA ASP A 243 7.24 11.96 -19.41
C ASP A 243 7.58 10.85 -18.40
N GLU A 244 6.70 9.85 -18.35
CA GLU A 244 6.76 8.76 -17.38
C GLU A 244 8.10 7.98 -17.41
N PRO A 245 8.64 7.53 -18.56
CA PRO A 245 9.89 6.75 -18.56
C PRO A 245 11.07 7.57 -18.05
N ALA A 246 11.16 8.85 -18.41
CA ALA A 246 12.21 9.73 -17.89
C ALA A 246 12.04 10.00 -16.38
N ALA A 247 10.80 10.15 -15.90
CA ALA A 247 10.53 10.35 -14.47
C ALA A 247 10.93 9.12 -13.63
N VAL A 248 10.48 7.94 -14.04
CA VAL A 248 10.78 6.67 -13.37
C VAL A 248 12.27 6.39 -13.42
N GLY A 249 12.91 6.55 -14.59
CA GLY A 249 14.35 6.40 -14.75
C GLY A 249 15.17 7.34 -13.86
N ALA A 250 14.68 8.56 -13.61
CA ALA A 250 15.31 9.53 -12.72
C ALA A 250 15.01 9.30 -11.23
N GLY A 251 14.24 8.27 -10.86
CA GLY A 251 13.89 7.93 -9.48
C GLY A 251 12.70 8.71 -8.91
N TYR A 252 11.81 9.22 -9.76
CA TYR A 252 10.54 9.82 -9.36
C TYR A 252 9.38 8.84 -9.55
N ALA A 253 8.39 8.89 -8.66
CA ALA A 253 7.09 8.30 -8.93
C ALA A 253 6.38 9.17 -9.98
N ALA A 254 5.84 8.54 -11.02
CA ALA A 254 5.23 9.24 -12.14
C ALA A 254 3.71 9.03 -12.10
N LEU A 255 2.95 10.11 -11.91
CA LEU A 255 1.51 10.12 -12.08
C LEU A 255 1.20 10.65 -13.48
N SER A 256 0.38 9.93 -14.22
CA SER A 256 -0.01 10.31 -15.57
C SER A 256 -1.48 9.98 -15.83
N ARG A 257 -2.11 10.75 -16.71
CA ARG A 257 -3.43 10.45 -17.22
C ARG A 257 -3.30 9.64 -18.51
N LEU A 258 -4.02 8.53 -18.61
CA LEU A 258 -4.09 7.71 -19.82
C LEU A 258 -5.06 8.34 -20.85
N PRO A 259 -4.76 8.18 -22.16
CA PRO A 259 -5.57 8.76 -23.23
C PRO A 259 -6.94 8.11 -23.41
#